data_AF-A0AAR5QG63-F1
#
_entry.id   AF-A0AAR5QG63-F1
#
_cell.length_a   1.000
_cell.length_b   1.000
_cell.length_c   1.000
_cell.angle_alpha   90.00
_cell.angle_beta   90.00
_cell.angle_gamma   90.00
#
_symmetry.space_group_name_H-M   'P 1'
#
loop_
_entity.id
_entity.type
_entity.pdbx_description
1 polymer ?
#
loop_
_entity_poly.entity_id
_entity_poly.type
_entity_poly.pdbx_seq_one_letter_code
_entity_poly.pdbx_strand_id
1 'polypeptide(L)'
;MRGGTSKGVFFKLDDLPVEAQQPGRIRDQLLLRVIGSPDPYGKQIDGMGGASSSTSKTVILSKSQHADHDVDYLFGQVSIDRPFVDWSGNCGNLTAAVGAFAISNGLVDAERIPENGLCMVRIWQANIQKTIIAHVPIQNGQVQELGDFELDGVTFPAAEVQIEFLDPADDDAEGGSMFPTGNLVDTLEVPNIGSFEVTMINAGIPTVFLNAGDLGYKGTELQDHINNDVAALTKFETIRAYAAKQMGLIQDIAEAVTRQHTPKIAFVAPPSNYTSSSGKTVTESDTDILVRALSMGKLHHAMMGTAAVAIGTAAAIPGTLGPAVEASIVLKQMQILATASSKMVNGQVLDLQSEGKKIDQQALETIHRNKTGALISAAIMMAAVTIFEGTDLAIPKLREFGQAIGLAFQVQDDILDIISDTDVLGKTAGKDEQVEKSTYPALMGLEQAQAYAQQLHDQAINALNHFEGQAEELMQITQFLLTRKS
;
A
#
# COMPACT_ATOMS: atom_id res chain seq x y z
N MET A 1 8.57 -0.10 20.36
CA MET A 1 9.26 -0.39 19.09
C MET A 1 9.28 0.85 18.20
N ARG A 2 10.20 0.90 17.22
CA ARG A 2 10.10 1.80 16.07
C ARG A 2 9.31 1.08 14.97
N GLY A 3 8.31 1.73 14.40
CA GLY A 3 7.65 1.31 13.16
C GLY A 3 7.65 2.50 12.21
N GLY A 4 8.21 2.34 11.01
CA GLY A 4 8.47 3.45 10.09
C GLY A 4 9.22 4.60 10.80
N THR A 5 8.68 5.80 10.68
CA THR A 5 9.17 7.06 11.30
C THR A 5 8.47 7.37 12.64
N SER A 6 7.95 6.36 13.34
CA SER A 6 7.26 6.54 14.62
C SER A 6 7.77 5.56 15.69
N LYS A 7 7.62 5.95 16.95
CA LYS A 7 7.86 5.07 18.11
C LYS A 7 6.57 4.92 18.90
N GLY A 8 6.27 3.69 19.30
CA GLY A 8 5.13 3.36 20.15
C GLY A 8 5.48 2.30 21.19
N VAL A 9 4.71 2.28 22.28
CA VAL A 9 4.72 1.21 23.28
C VAL A 9 3.71 0.16 22.86
N PHE A 10 4.14 -1.10 22.73
CA PHE A 10 3.32 -2.20 22.25
C PHE A 10 3.01 -3.14 23.42
N PHE A 11 1.76 -3.59 23.47
CA PHE A 11 1.26 -4.52 24.47
C PHE A 11 0.56 -5.68 23.77
N LYS A 12 0.75 -6.89 24.30
CA LYS A 12 -0.21 -7.97 24.08
C LYS A 12 -1.39 -7.74 25.03
N LEU A 13 -2.62 -7.95 24.55
CA LEU A 13 -3.82 -7.70 25.34
C LEU A 13 -3.79 -8.45 26.69
N ASP A 14 -3.38 -9.72 26.67
CA ASP A 14 -3.36 -10.59 27.85
C ASP A 14 -2.29 -10.21 28.89
N ASP A 15 -1.30 -9.38 28.51
CA ASP A 15 -0.28 -8.87 29.42
C ASP A 15 -0.77 -7.62 30.20
N LEU A 16 -1.91 -7.04 29.79
CA LEU A 16 -2.51 -5.92 30.51
C LEU A 16 -3.20 -6.40 31.79
N PRO A 17 -3.31 -5.54 32.84
CA PRO A 17 -4.22 -5.77 33.96
C PRO A 17 -5.62 -6.11 33.46
N VAL A 18 -6.30 -7.03 34.13
CA VAL A 18 -7.60 -7.58 33.69
C VAL A 18 -8.61 -6.48 33.38
N GLU A 19 -8.66 -5.42 34.18
CA GLU A 19 -9.56 -4.28 34.01
C GLU A 19 -9.18 -3.37 32.83
N ALA A 20 -7.93 -3.43 32.35
CA ALA A 20 -7.44 -2.74 31.16
C ALA A 20 -7.54 -3.59 29.88
N GLN A 21 -7.90 -4.88 29.99
CA GLN A 21 -8.15 -5.75 28.84
C GLN A 21 -9.45 -5.39 28.12
N GLN A 22 -10.33 -4.59 28.71
CA GLN A 22 -11.51 -4.03 28.04
C GLN A 22 -11.35 -2.54 27.76
N PRO A 23 -11.95 -2.00 26.68
CA PRO A 23 -11.94 -0.57 26.42
C PRO A 23 -12.58 0.20 27.58
N GLY A 24 -11.97 1.31 27.98
CA GLY A 24 -12.54 2.19 29.00
C GLY A 24 -11.50 2.90 29.85
N ARG A 25 -12.00 3.57 30.89
CA ARG A 25 -11.24 4.50 31.73
C ARG A 25 -9.96 3.91 32.32
N ILE A 26 -9.98 2.65 32.78
CA ILE A 26 -8.81 2.03 33.42
C ILE A 26 -7.69 1.78 32.40
N ARG A 27 -8.04 1.32 31.19
CA ARG A 27 -7.09 1.20 30.07
C ARG A 27 -6.49 2.56 29.73
N ASP A 28 -7.32 3.59 29.56
CA ASP A 28 -6.83 4.93 29.22
C ASP A 28 -5.90 5.49 30.30
N GLN A 29 -6.24 5.31 31.58
CA GLN A 29 -5.39 5.73 32.71
C GLN A 29 -4.05 5.01 32.73
N LEU A 30 -4.02 3.71 32.45
CA LEU A 30 -2.79 2.93 32.33
C LEU A 30 -1.90 3.49 31.21
N LEU A 31 -2.45 3.66 30.02
CA LEU A 31 -1.70 4.11 28.84
C LEU A 31 -1.19 5.55 29.00
N LEU A 32 -2.02 6.43 29.54
CA LEU A 32 -1.63 7.79 29.94
C LEU A 32 -0.43 7.77 30.87
N ARG A 33 -0.47 6.93 31.93
CA ARG A 33 0.62 6.84 32.90
C ARG A 33 1.90 6.27 32.30
N VAL A 34 1.82 5.25 31.45
CA VAL A 34 2.98 4.66 30.77
C VAL A 34 3.66 5.68 29.88
N ILE A 35 2.88 6.45 29.12
CA ILE A 35 3.42 7.47 28.22
C ILE A 35 3.92 8.70 29.00
N GLY A 36 3.37 8.99 30.18
CA GLY A 36 3.73 10.16 30.99
C GLY A 36 2.85 11.37 30.69
N SER A 37 1.55 11.14 30.45
CA SER A 37 0.55 12.16 30.13
C SER A 37 -0.60 12.19 31.17
N PRO A 38 -1.29 13.33 31.35
CA PRO A 38 -0.96 14.65 30.79
C PRO A 38 0.28 15.24 31.47
N ASP A 39 1.15 15.85 30.67
CA ASP A 39 2.33 16.56 31.16
C ASP A 39 2.22 18.08 30.86
N PRO A 40 2.01 18.93 31.88
CA PRO A 40 1.94 20.38 31.69
C PRO A 40 3.27 20.98 31.20
N TYR A 41 4.40 20.28 31.36
CA TYR A 41 5.69 20.71 30.83
C TYR A 41 5.86 20.38 29.34
N GLY A 42 5.00 19.52 28.79
CA GLY A 42 5.06 19.06 27.41
C GLY A 42 6.36 18.33 27.08
N LYS A 43 6.92 17.57 28.04
CA LYS A 43 8.20 16.84 27.91
C LYS A 43 8.08 15.33 28.10
N GLN A 44 7.01 14.84 28.72
CA GLN A 44 6.77 13.42 29.04
C GLN A 44 7.95 12.76 29.78
N ILE A 45 8.68 13.53 30.60
CA ILE A 45 9.89 13.08 31.33
C ILE A 45 9.60 11.92 32.28
N ASP A 46 8.38 11.85 32.83
CA ASP A 46 7.96 10.80 33.76
C ASP A 46 7.22 9.66 33.05
N GLY A 47 7.62 9.32 31.83
CA GLY A 47 7.05 8.22 31.06
C GLY A 47 7.88 7.85 29.83
N MET A 48 7.32 6.95 29.01
CA MET A 48 7.96 6.44 27.79
C MET A 48 7.78 7.37 26.58
N GLY A 49 6.92 8.38 26.69
CA GLY A 49 6.64 9.35 25.64
C GLY A 49 7.85 10.22 25.31
N GLY A 50 7.97 10.59 24.04
CA GLY A 50 9.06 11.48 23.56
C GLY A 50 8.65 12.92 23.32
N ALA A 51 7.50 13.37 23.85
CA ALA A 51 6.96 14.73 23.68
C ALA A 51 6.74 15.18 22.22
N SER A 52 6.42 14.24 21.34
CA SER A 52 5.98 14.52 19.97
C SER A 52 4.82 13.59 19.61
N SER A 53 4.00 13.98 18.64
CA SER A 53 2.90 13.12 18.16
C SER A 53 3.40 11.76 17.66
N SER A 54 4.60 11.73 17.07
CA SER A 54 5.23 10.54 16.48
C SER A 54 5.86 9.61 17.52
N THR A 55 5.94 10.04 18.78
CA THR A 55 6.53 9.31 19.92
C THR A 55 5.64 9.25 21.15
N SER A 56 4.36 9.61 21.03
CA SER A 56 3.33 9.55 22.08
C SER A 56 2.20 8.62 21.63
N LYS A 57 2.54 7.33 21.48
CA LYS A 57 1.70 6.34 20.80
C LYS A 57 1.70 5.02 21.56
N THR A 58 0.54 4.38 21.62
CA THR A 58 0.37 3.05 22.22
C THR A 58 -0.31 2.12 21.24
N VAL A 59 0.06 0.84 21.29
CA VAL A 59 -0.48 -0.22 20.45
C VAL A 59 -0.86 -1.40 21.33
N ILE A 60 -2.06 -1.94 21.15
CA ILE A 60 -2.51 -3.17 21.80
C ILE A 60 -2.82 -4.19 20.70
N LEU A 61 -2.22 -5.37 20.81
CA LEU A 61 -2.42 -6.48 19.88
C LEU A 61 -3.03 -7.70 20.59
N SER A 62 -3.94 -8.38 19.91
CA SER A 62 -4.52 -9.65 20.36
C SER A 62 -4.65 -10.61 19.19
N LYS A 63 -4.75 -11.91 19.46
CA LYS A 63 -5.08 -12.88 18.40
C LYS A 63 -6.45 -12.53 17.82
N SER A 64 -6.55 -12.48 16.49
CA SER A 64 -7.79 -12.10 15.82
C SER A 64 -8.87 -13.17 16.00
N GLN A 65 -10.12 -12.71 16.14
CA GLN A 65 -11.32 -13.56 16.00
C GLN A 65 -12.00 -13.38 14.64
N HIS A 66 -11.55 -12.42 13.83
CA HIS A 66 -12.04 -12.21 12.48
C HIS A 66 -11.50 -13.28 11.54
N ALA A 67 -12.37 -13.82 10.69
CA ALA A 67 -11.98 -14.74 9.64
C ALA A 67 -10.88 -14.10 8.77
N ASP A 68 -9.94 -14.92 8.32
CA ASP A 68 -8.83 -14.51 7.46
C ASP A 68 -7.87 -13.45 8.04
N HIS A 69 -7.87 -13.26 9.36
CA HIS A 69 -6.94 -12.36 10.04
C HIS A 69 -6.17 -13.11 11.14
N ASP A 70 -4.90 -12.73 11.32
CA ASP A 70 -4.01 -13.36 12.30
C ASP A 70 -4.05 -12.58 13.63
N VAL A 71 -4.05 -11.24 13.57
CA VAL A 71 -3.91 -10.36 14.73
C VAL A 71 -4.85 -9.14 14.63
N ASP A 72 -5.49 -8.80 15.74
CA ASP A 72 -6.22 -7.53 15.90
C ASP A 72 -5.25 -6.44 16.36
N TYR A 73 -5.34 -5.27 15.73
CA TYR A 73 -4.51 -4.11 16.00
C TYR A 73 -5.35 -2.92 16.45
N LEU A 74 -5.14 -2.49 17.69
CA LEU A 74 -5.72 -1.28 18.25
C LEU A 74 -4.63 -0.21 18.49
N PHE A 75 -4.81 0.96 17.89
CA PHE A 75 -3.93 2.12 18.01
C PHE A 75 -4.56 3.19 18.92
N GLY A 76 -3.77 3.69 19.87
CA GLY A 76 -4.10 4.84 20.71
C GLY A 76 -3.10 5.97 20.53
N GLN A 77 -3.57 7.14 20.08
CA GLN A 77 -2.79 8.37 20.08
C GLN A 77 -2.95 9.07 21.44
N VAL A 78 -1.88 9.13 22.23
CA VAL A 78 -1.93 9.74 23.56
C VAL A 78 -1.63 11.24 23.45
N SER A 79 -2.55 12.07 23.95
CA SER A 79 -2.34 13.52 24.05
C SER A 79 -1.20 13.81 25.04
N ILE A 80 -0.36 14.79 24.71
CA ILE A 80 0.77 15.18 25.56
C ILE A 80 0.27 15.98 26.77
N ASP A 81 -0.65 16.91 26.53
CA ASP A 81 -1.08 17.96 27.45
C ASP A 81 -2.44 17.67 28.12
N ARG A 82 -3.24 16.75 27.58
CA ARG A 82 -4.58 16.41 28.08
C ARG A 82 -4.68 14.94 28.49
N PRO A 83 -5.52 14.59 29.49
CA PRO A 83 -5.76 13.22 29.90
C PRO A 83 -6.67 12.50 28.91
N PHE A 84 -6.21 12.33 27.67
CA PHE A 84 -7.00 11.81 26.56
C PHE A 84 -6.19 10.86 25.68
N VAL A 85 -6.80 9.74 25.32
CA VAL A 85 -6.31 8.78 24.33
C VAL A 85 -7.29 8.76 23.18
N ASP A 86 -6.81 9.10 21.99
CA ASP A 86 -7.62 9.10 20.78
C ASP A 86 -7.54 7.73 20.09
N TRP A 87 -8.68 7.08 19.95
CA TRP A 87 -8.86 5.76 19.33
C TRP A 87 -9.53 5.85 17.94
N SER A 88 -9.71 7.05 17.38
CA SER A 88 -10.52 7.28 16.17
C SER A 88 -9.84 6.96 14.84
N GLY A 89 -8.56 6.56 14.84
CA GLY A 89 -7.80 6.37 13.61
C GLY A 89 -6.74 5.29 13.72
N ASN A 90 -6.03 5.09 12.61
CA ASN A 90 -4.90 4.17 12.50
C ASN A 90 -3.56 4.92 12.54
N CYS A 91 -2.48 4.22 12.86
CA CYS A 91 -1.12 4.68 12.63
C CYS A 91 -0.39 3.77 11.63
N GLY A 92 -0.36 4.20 10.36
CA GLY A 92 0.27 3.42 9.28
C GLY A 92 1.77 3.17 9.48
N ASN A 93 2.50 4.09 10.12
CA ASN A 93 3.92 3.87 10.45
C ASN A 93 4.10 2.69 11.40
N LEU A 94 3.26 2.59 12.45
CA LEU A 94 3.39 1.53 13.45
C LEU A 94 2.94 0.17 12.92
N THR A 95 2.15 0.11 11.85
CA THR A 95 1.80 -1.15 11.17
C THR A 95 3.03 -1.99 10.82
N ALA A 96 4.13 -1.37 10.38
CA ALA A 96 5.37 -2.08 10.08
C ALA A 96 5.95 -2.83 11.28
N ALA A 97 5.70 -2.35 12.51
CA ALA A 97 6.10 -3.03 13.74
C ALA A 97 5.03 -3.99 14.28
N VAL A 98 3.76 -3.87 13.86
CA VAL A 98 2.67 -4.75 14.28
C VAL A 98 2.92 -6.18 13.82
N GLY A 99 3.27 -6.38 12.55
CA GLY A 99 3.58 -7.71 12.01
C GLY A 99 4.73 -8.38 12.77
N ALA A 100 5.83 -7.63 12.95
CA ALA A 100 6.98 -8.09 13.72
C ALA A 100 6.62 -8.47 15.17
N PHE A 101 5.91 -7.60 15.89
CA PHE A 101 5.48 -7.88 17.27
C PHE A 101 4.57 -9.10 17.33
N ALA A 102 3.63 -9.24 16.40
CA ALA A 102 2.67 -10.35 16.38
C ALA A 102 3.38 -11.71 16.24
N ILE A 103 4.38 -11.78 15.36
CA ILE A 103 5.21 -12.99 15.19
C ILE A 103 6.01 -13.26 16.47
N SER A 104 6.78 -12.29 16.96
CA SER A 104 7.65 -12.46 18.12
C SER A 104 6.92 -12.76 19.43
N ASN A 105 5.62 -12.46 19.53
CA ASN A 105 4.80 -12.67 20.73
C ASN A 105 3.74 -13.77 20.58
N GLY A 106 3.86 -14.61 19.54
CA GLY A 106 3.02 -15.79 19.34
C GLY A 106 1.55 -15.46 19.10
N LEU A 107 1.28 -14.34 18.40
CA LEU A 107 -0.07 -13.96 17.97
C LEU A 107 -0.39 -14.47 16.56
N VAL A 108 0.64 -14.80 15.77
CA VAL A 108 0.50 -15.45 14.46
C VAL A 108 0.63 -16.97 14.63
N ASP A 109 -0.13 -17.73 13.86
CA ASP A 109 -0.02 -19.19 13.85
C ASP A 109 1.37 -19.65 13.41
N ALA A 110 1.95 -20.61 14.12
CA ALA A 110 3.30 -21.09 13.88
C ALA A 110 3.45 -21.70 12.48
N GLU A 111 2.40 -22.33 11.96
CA GLU A 111 2.39 -22.92 10.61
C GLU A 111 2.51 -21.88 9.48
N ARG A 112 2.21 -20.60 9.78
CA ARG A 112 2.33 -19.48 8.83
C ARG A 112 3.69 -18.81 8.86
N ILE A 113 4.56 -19.17 9.82
CA ILE A 113 5.88 -18.56 9.99
C ILE A 113 6.91 -19.51 9.35
N PRO A 114 7.50 -19.15 8.18
CA PRO A 114 8.51 -20.00 7.56
C PRO A 114 9.83 -19.98 8.36
N GLU A 115 10.70 -20.96 8.14
CA GLU A 115 12.07 -20.92 8.71
C GLU A 115 12.88 -19.75 8.12
N ASN A 116 12.73 -19.46 6.82
CA ASN A 116 13.31 -18.30 6.15
C ASN A 116 12.37 -17.82 5.04
N GLY A 117 12.34 -16.52 4.76
CA GLY A 117 11.52 -15.94 3.67
C GLY A 117 10.62 -14.81 4.17
N LEU A 118 9.39 -14.71 3.65
CA LEU A 118 8.40 -13.72 4.06
C LEU A 118 7.26 -14.39 4.81
N CYS A 119 6.88 -13.83 5.97
CA CYS A 119 5.64 -14.14 6.66
C CYS A 119 4.60 -13.06 6.34
N MET A 120 3.51 -13.45 5.70
CA MET A 120 2.37 -12.56 5.44
C MET A 120 1.44 -12.53 6.65
N VAL A 121 1.53 -11.44 7.43
CA VAL A 121 0.70 -11.22 8.60
C VAL A 121 -0.54 -10.41 8.20
N ARG A 122 -1.72 -11.00 8.41
CA ARG A 122 -3.02 -10.39 8.12
C ARG A 122 -3.51 -9.67 9.36
N ILE A 123 -3.51 -8.35 9.33
CA ILE A 123 -3.80 -7.48 10.46
C ILE A 123 -5.21 -6.94 10.33
N TRP A 124 -6.06 -7.20 11.31
CA TRP A 124 -7.35 -6.53 11.43
C TRP A 124 -7.15 -5.22 12.19
N GLN A 125 -7.30 -4.08 11.51
CA GLN A 125 -7.16 -2.78 12.14
C GLN A 125 -8.48 -2.43 12.85
N ALA A 126 -8.53 -2.58 14.17
CA ALA A 126 -9.77 -2.51 14.94
C ALA A 126 -10.35 -1.09 15.12
N ASN A 127 -9.55 -0.03 14.97
CA ASN A 127 -10.03 1.35 15.03
C ASN A 127 -10.89 1.72 13.81
N ILE A 128 -10.47 1.27 12.63
CA ILE A 128 -11.10 1.62 11.34
C ILE A 128 -11.77 0.43 10.64
N GLN A 129 -11.67 -0.76 11.22
CA GLN A 129 -12.25 -2.01 10.71
C GLN A 129 -11.83 -2.35 9.28
N LYS A 130 -10.53 -2.21 8.99
CA LYS A 130 -9.94 -2.53 7.68
C LYS A 130 -8.81 -3.53 7.79
N THR A 131 -8.57 -4.25 6.70
CA THR A 131 -7.48 -5.23 6.59
C THR A 131 -6.18 -4.55 6.15
N ILE A 132 -5.09 -4.92 6.81
CA ILE A 132 -3.74 -4.53 6.43
C ILE A 132 -2.87 -5.78 6.34
N ILE A 133 -2.07 -5.89 5.29
CA ILE A 133 -1.10 -6.99 5.14
C ILE A 133 0.30 -6.44 5.43
N ALA A 134 1.05 -7.15 6.26
CA ALA A 134 2.46 -6.90 6.48
C ALA A 134 3.29 -8.09 6.02
N HIS A 135 4.22 -7.83 5.09
CA HIS A 135 5.18 -8.82 4.58
C HIS A 135 6.45 -8.74 5.42
N VAL A 136 6.52 -9.56 6.47
CA VAL A 136 7.60 -9.50 7.44
C VAL A 136 8.71 -10.48 7.05
N PRO A 137 9.95 -10.03 6.84
CA PRO A 137 11.06 -10.93 6.54
C PRO A 137 11.44 -11.77 7.76
N ILE A 138 11.70 -13.05 7.52
CA ILE A 138 12.01 -14.07 8.52
C ILE A 138 13.35 -14.72 8.20
N GLN A 139 14.17 -14.89 9.22
CA GLN A 139 15.43 -15.62 9.19
C GLN A 139 15.54 -16.53 10.42
N ASN A 140 15.85 -17.81 10.22
CA ASN A 140 15.93 -18.84 11.26
C ASN A 140 14.70 -18.87 12.19
N GLY A 141 13.51 -18.80 11.61
CA GLY A 141 12.23 -18.80 12.31
C GLY A 141 11.95 -17.55 13.15
N GLN A 142 12.74 -16.49 12.99
CA GLN A 142 12.63 -15.23 13.74
C GLN A 142 12.51 -14.03 12.78
N VAL A 143 11.93 -12.93 13.27
CA VAL A 143 11.84 -11.68 12.51
C VAL A 143 13.24 -11.17 12.16
N GLN A 144 13.49 -10.91 10.88
CA GLN A 144 14.68 -10.23 10.39
C GLN A 144 14.50 -8.72 10.60
N GLU A 145 15.14 -8.14 11.61
CA GLU A 145 15.04 -6.70 11.89
C GLU A 145 16.12 -5.88 11.17
N LEU A 146 17.29 -6.46 10.93
CA LEU A 146 18.44 -5.78 10.33
C LEU A 146 18.45 -5.93 8.80
N GLY A 147 18.91 -4.91 8.10
CA GLY A 147 18.97 -4.87 6.64
C GLY A 147 19.59 -3.57 6.16
N ASP A 148 19.56 -3.34 4.86
CA ASP A 148 20.14 -2.18 4.16
C ASP A 148 19.08 -1.23 3.59
N PHE A 149 17.79 -1.48 3.83
CA PHE A 149 16.71 -0.59 3.40
C PHE A 149 16.73 0.71 4.21
N GLU A 150 16.81 1.83 3.49
CA GLU A 150 16.76 3.18 4.06
C GLU A 150 15.35 3.77 3.93
N LEU A 151 14.89 4.44 4.98
CA LEU A 151 13.63 5.18 4.99
C LEU A 151 13.88 6.60 5.46
N ASP A 152 13.48 7.59 4.66
CA ASP A 152 13.61 9.00 5.03
C ASP A 152 12.93 9.29 6.38
N GLY A 153 13.68 9.91 7.30
CA GLY A 153 13.27 10.15 8.68
C GLY A 153 13.67 9.04 9.67
N VAL A 154 14.27 7.95 9.20
CA VAL A 154 14.89 6.90 10.03
C VAL A 154 16.40 6.98 9.89
N THR A 155 17.11 7.11 11.01
CA THR A 155 18.55 7.37 11.02
C THR A 155 19.41 6.22 10.50
N PHE A 156 18.98 4.97 10.70
CA PHE A 156 19.76 3.77 10.39
C PHE A 156 18.94 2.82 9.53
N PRO A 157 19.57 2.12 8.56
CA PRO A 157 18.89 1.15 7.72
C PRO A 157 18.40 -0.05 8.53
N ALA A 158 17.41 -0.74 7.99
CA ALA A 158 16.79 -1.93 8.58
C ALA A 158 16.30 -2.88 7.48
N ALA A 159 15.71 -4.01 7.85
CA ALA A 159 15.01 -4.84 6.86
C ALA A 159 13.77 -4.12 6.33
N GLU A 160 13.50 -4.27 5.03
CA GLU A 160 12.28 -3.77 4.41
C GLU A 160 11.07 -4.58 4.89
N VAL A 161 9.97 -3.89 5.21
CA VAL A 161 8.68 -4.52 5.52
C VAL A 161 7.63 -3.86 4.63
N GLN A 162 7.15 -4.60 3.63
CA GLN A 162 6.15 -4.12 2.69
C GLN A 162 4.76 -4.16 3.35
N ILE A 163 3.98 -3.11 3.16
CA ILE A 163 2.66 -2.93 3.78
C ILE A 163 1.61 -2.68 2.72
N GLU A 164 0.53 -3.43 2.74
CA GLU A 164 -0.62 -3.25 1.86
C GLU A 164 -1.84 -2.82 2.68
N PHE A 165 -2.44 -1.68 2.33
CA PHE A 165 -3.71 -1.24 2.89
C PHE A 165 -4.82 -1.68 1.93
N LEU A 166 -5.55 -2.73 2.32
CA LEU A 166 -6.63 -3.27 1.50
C LEU A 166 -7.91 -2.46 1.73
N ASP A 167 -8.58 -2.10 0.62
CA ASP A 167 -9.79 -1.28 0.62
C ASP A 167 -9.68 -0.05 1.57
N PRO A 168 -8.73 0.86 1.31
CA PRO A 168 -8.44 1.95 2.23
C PRO A 168 -9.55 3.01 2.30
N ALA A 169 -10.56 2.93 1.42
CA ALA A 169 -11.71 3.80 1.40
C ALA A 169 -12.78 3.32 2.39
N ASP A 170 -13.49 4.26 3.00
CA ASP A 170 -14.52 4.01 3.99
C ASP A 170 -15.90 3.83 3.32
N ASP A 171 -15.97 2.98 2.28
CA ASP A 171 -17.13 2.83 1.38
C ASP A 171 -18.23 1.87 1.92
N ASP A 172 -18.26 1.61 3.24
CA ASP A 172 -19.26 0.74 3.86
C ASP A 172 -20.62 1.44 4.04
N ALA A 173 -21.72 0.68 4.23
CA ALA A 173 -23.09 1.21 4.31
C ALA A 173 -23.35 2.19 5.49
N GLU A 174 -22.44 2.23 6.47
CA GLU A 174 -22.38 3.19 7.59
C GLU A 174 -21.13 4.11 7.54
N GLY A 175 -20.23 3.90 6.57
CA GLY A 175 -18.98 4.63 6.33
C GLY A 175 -19.14 5.82 5.37
N GLY A 176 -18.20 6.76 5.41
CA GLY A 176 -18.23 7.95 4.57
C GLY A 176 -17.54 7.74 3.22
N SER A 177 -18.22 8.07 2.11
CA SER A 177 -17.68 8.12 0.73
C SER A 177 -16.22 8.57 0.66
N MET A 178 -15.41 7.89 -0.18
CA MET A 178 -14.03 8.30 -0.50
C MET A 178 -13.88 9.81 -0.71
N PHE A 179 -14.83 10.45 -1.40
CA PHE A 179 -14.97 11.91 -1.45
C PHE A 179 -16.24 12.30 -0.68
N PRO A 180 -16.14 12.77 0.58
CA PRO A 180 -17.30 12.99 1.44
C PRO A 180 -18.23 14.12 0.94
N THR A 181 -17.71 15.03 0.12
CA THR A 181 -18.51 16.09 -0.53
C THR A 181 -19.13 15.66 -1.84
N GLY A 182 -18.72 14.51 -2.39
CA GLY A 182 -19.04 14.07 -3.74
C GLY A 182 -18.21 14.74 -4.85
N ASN A 183 -17.29 15.66 -4.51
CA ASN A 183 -16.44 16.36 -5.47
C ASN A 183 -14.97 15.96 -5.32
N LEU A 184 -14.23 15.96 -6.42
CA LEU A 184 -12.77 15.74 -6.41
C LEU A 184 -12.01 16.97 -5.90
N VAL A 185 -12.55 18.16 -6.20
CA VAL A 185 -12.07 19.46 -5.74
C VAL A 185 -13.28 20.28 -5.31
N ASP A 186 -13.17 20.89 -4.13
CA ASP A 186 -14.14 21.81 -3.57
C ASP A 186 -13.48 23.18 -3.36
N THR A 187 -14.29 24.22 -3.42
CA THR A 187 -13.93 25.53 -2.88
C THR A 187 -14.27 25.56 -1.38
N LEU A 188 -13.26 25.68 -0.53
CA LEU A 188 -13.36 25.80 0.92
C LEU A 188 -13.27 27.26 1.35
N GLU A 189 -14.40 27.81 1.79
CA GLU A 189 -14.49 29.17 2.33
C GLU A 189 -14.14 29.17 3.83
N VAL A 190 -13.08 29.91 4.20
CA VAL A 190 -12.63 30.05 5.58
C VAL A 190 -12.72 31.53 6.00
N PRO A 191 -13.74 31.91 6.80
CA PRO A 191 -13.98 33.29 7.21
C PRO A 191 -12.74 33.97 7.79
N ASN A 192 -12.47 35.19 7.29
CA ASN A 192 -11.33 36.02 7.67
C ASN A 192 -9.93 35.45 7.32
N ILE A 193 -9.86 34.35 6.56
CA ILE A 193 -8.61 33.76 6.10
C ILE A 193 -8.55 33.76 4.57
N GLY A 194 -9.57 33.23 3.90
CA GLY A 194 -9.60 33.17 2.44
C GLY A 194 -10.45 32.02 1.91
N SER A 195 -10.44 31.89 0.58
CA SER A 195 -11.06 30.80 -0.17
C SER A 195 -9.97 29.95 -0.78
N PHE A 196 -10.09 28.63 -0.66
CA PHE A 196 -9.06 27.68 -1.08
C PHE A 196 -9.69 26.58 -1.93
N GLU A 197 -9.05 26.23 -3.04
CA GLU A 197 -9.34 24.97 -3.72
C GLU A 197 -8.75 23.85 -2.88
N VAL A 198 -9.56 22.83 -2.58
CA VAL A 198 -9.15 21.70 -1.75
C VAL A 198 -9.63 20.38 -2.29
N THR A 199 -8.84 19.32 -2.12
CA THR A 199 -9.34 17.93 -2.24
C THR A 199 -9.55 17.39 -0.83
N MET A 200 -10.76 16.93 -0.54
CA MET A 200 -11.10 16.26 0.71
C MET A 200 -11.34 14.79 0.44
N ILE A 201 -10.51 13.91 1.00
CA ILE A 201 -10.55 12.47 0.75
C ILE A 201 -10.59 11.67 2.06
N ASN A 202 -11.31 10.54 2.05
CA ASN A 202 -11.38 9.57 3.13
C ASN A 202 -10.77 8.23 2.68
N ALA A 203 -9.44 8.21 2.53
CA ALA A 203 -8.68 7.01 2.18
C ALA A 203 -7.46 6.88 3.11
N GLY A 204 -7.39 5.79 3.88
CA GLY A 204 -6.40 5.57 4.94
C GLY A 204 -6.63 6.44 6.19
N ILE A 205 -6.82 7.75 6.02
CA ILE A 205 -7.32 8.68 7.04
C ILE A 205 -7.96 9.90 6.36
N PRO A 206 -9.06 10.47 6.91
CA PRO A 206 -9.63 11.71 6.38
C PRO A 206 -8.56 12.79 6.26
N THR A 207 -8.36 13.33 5.06
CA THR A 207 -7.29 14.28 4.75
C THR A 207 -7.81 15.38 3.81
N VAL A 208 -7.46 16.63 4.12
CA VAL A 208 -7.64 17.77 3.21
C VAL A 208 -6.30 18.17 2.60
N PHE A 209 -6.25 18.23 1.27
CA PHE A 209 -5.11 18.68 0.48
C PHE A 209 -5.38 20.08 -0.08
N LEU A 210 -4.38 20.96 0.02
CA LEU A 210 -4.39 22.32 -0.51
C LEU A 210 -3.18 22.57 -1.40
N ASN A 211 -3.22 23.54 -2.31
CA ASN A 211 -2.00 23.96 -3.00
C ASN A 211 -1.10 24.78 -2.07
N ALA A 212 0.21 24.54 -2.13
CA ALA A 212 1.19 25.30 -1.35
C ALA A 212 1.14 26.81 -1.71
N GLY A 213 0.99 27.13 -3.00
CA GLY A 213 0.94 28.51 -3.49
C GLY A 213 -0.20 29.33 -2.89
N ASP A 214 -1.39 28.75 -2.74
CA ASP A 214 -2.58 29.41 -2.17
C ASP A 214 -2.37 29.75 -0.68
N LEU A 215 -1.45 29.04 -0.02
CA LEU A 215 -1.06 29.29 1.36
C LEU A 215 0.13 30.22 1.51
N GLY A 216 0.82 30.55 0.41
CA GLY A 216 2.07 31.33 0.40
C GLY A 216 3.34 30.50 0.63
N TYR A 217 3.27 29.17 0.42
CA TYR A 217 4.38 28.24 0.60
C TYR A 217 4.89 27.69 -0.74
N LYS A 218 6.11 27.13 -0.71
CA LYS A 218 6.75 26.48 -1.86
C LYS A 218 6.53 24.97 -1.91
N GLY A 219 6.18 24.34 -0.78
CA GLY A 219 6.14 22.88 -0.63
C GLY A 219 7.46 22.28 -0.13
N THR A 220 8.53 23.06 -0.05
CA THR A 220 9.87 22.65 0.38
C THR A 220 10.15 22.95 1.86
N GLU A 221 9.17 23.44 2.61
CA GLU A 221 9.34 23.88 4.00
C GLU A 221 9.78 22.73 4.93
N LEU A 222 10.61 23.05 5.94
CA LEU A 222 10.99 22.15 7.03
C LEU A 222 10.27 22.56 8.32
N GLN A 223 10.39 21.74 9.36
CA GLN A 223 9.69 21.97 10.64
C GLN A 223 9.95 23.37 11.21
N ASP A 224 11.19 23.86 11.19
CA ASP A 224 11.52 25.16 11.78
C ASP A 224 10.91 26.34 11.02
N HIS A 225 10.54 26.17 9.75
CA HIS A 225 9.86 27.19 8.96
C HIS A 225 8.39 27.38 9.37
N ILE A 226 7.74 26.35 9.95
CA ILE A 226 6.30 26.37 10.27
C ILE A 226 6.02 26.22 11.76
N ASN A 227 6.72 25.32 12.46
CA ASN A 227 6.41 24.95 13.84
C ASN A 227 6.68 26.05 14.87
N ASN A 228 7.48 27.06 14.49
CA ASN A 228 7.80 28.23 15.30
C ASN A 228 6.91 29.44 14.98
N ASP A 229 6.08 29.37 13.93
CA ASP A 229 5.15 30.42 13.55
C ASP A 229 3.74 30.10 14.09
N VAL A 230 3.40 30.74 15.22
CA VAL A 230 2.09 30.57 15.85
C VAL A 230 0.95 30.99 14.92
N ALA A 231 1.13 32.04 14.11
CA ALA A 231 0.09 32.51 13.20
C ALA A 231 -0.16 31.49 12.08
N ALA A 232 0.90 30.89 11.52
CA ALA A 232 0.78 29.80 10.56
C ALA A 232 0.04 28.59 11.15
N LEU A 233 0.40 28.16 12.36
CA LEU A 233 -0.26 27.02 13.02
C LEU A 233 -1.74 27.29 13.28
N THR A 234 -2.09 28.50 13.75
CA THR A 234 -3.49 28.91 13.93
C THR A 234 -4.25 28.95 12.60
N LYS A 235 -3.62 29.42 11.52
CA LYS A 235 -4.21 29.42 10.17
C LYS A 235 -4.52 28.00 9.71
N PHE A 236 -3.55 27.08 9.80
CA PHE A 236 -3.75 25.67 9.42
C PHE A 236 -4.84 24.99 10.24
N GLU A 237 -4.87 25.20 11.55
CA GLU A 237 -5.90 24.60 12.41
C GLU A 237 -7.30 25.12 12.07
N THR A 238 -7.41 26.42 11.76
CA THR A 238 -8.69 27.01 11.35
C THR A 238 -9.16 26.39 10.03
N ILE A 239 -8.30 26.31 9.02
CA ILE A 239 -8.62 25.68 7.72
C ILE A 239 -9.04 24.21 7.94
N ARG A 240 -8.28 23.46 8.74
CA ARG A 240 -8.58 22.05 9.06
C ARG A 240 -9.95 21.89 9.71
N ALA A 241 -10.32 22.77 10.63
CA ALA A 241 -11.62 22.71 11.31
C ALA A 241 -12.79 22.98 10.34
N TYR A 242 -12.64 23.94 9.43
CA TYR A 242 -13.64 24.19 8.39
C TYR A 242 -13.75 23.03 7.39
N ALA A 243 -12.62 22.44 6.98
CA ALA A 243 -12.61 21.23 6.16
C ALA A 243 -13.30 20.07 6.87
N ALA A 244 -13.03 19.85 8.17
CA ALA A 244 -13.68 18.81 8.96
C ALA A 244 -15.20 18.95 8.97
N LYS A 245 -15.71 20.18 9.06
CA LYS A 245 -17.14 20.47 8.99
C LYS A 245 -17.71 20.18 7.60
N GLN A 246 -17.03 20.60 6.53
CA GLN A 246 -17.47 20.36 5.16
C GLN A 246 -17.44 18.87 4.78
N MET A 247 -16.50 18.11 5.34
CA MET A 247 -16.44 16.64 5.23
C MET A 247 -17.51 15.92 6.05
N GLY A 248 -18.31 16.64 6.86
CA GLY A 248 -19.33 16.04 7.73
C GLY A 248 -18.78 15.32 8.97
N LEU A 249 -17.49 15.50 9.30
CA LEU A 249 -16.84 14.84 10.46
C LEU A 249 -17.18 15.51 11.81
N ILE A 250 -17.61 16.77 11.76
CA ILE A 250 -18.08 17.57 12.91
C ILE A 250 -19.26 18.45 12.46
N GLN A 251 -20.12 18.85 13.40
CA GLN A 251 -21.26 19.74 13.11
C GLN A 251 -20.91 21.19 13.44
N ASP A 252 -20.19 21.41 14.54
CA ASP A 252 -19.71 22.71 15.00
C ASP A 252 -18.17 22.78 14.96
N ILE A 253 -17.63 23.95 14.57
CA ILE A 253 -16.17 24.19 14.50
C ILE A 253 -15.51 24.02 15.88
N ALA A 254 -16.22 24.29 16.98
CA ALA A 254 -15.71 24.11 18.33
C ALA A 254 -15.34 22.66 18.66
N GLU A 255 -15.97 21.68 17.99
CA GLU A 255 -15.65 20.25 18.17
C GLU A 255 -14.24 19.89 17.67
N ALA A 256 -13.66 20.69 16.76
CA ALA A 256 -12.31 20.47 16.26
C ALA A 256 -11.24 20.49 17.37
N VAL A 257 -11.50 21.21 18.47
CA VAL A 257 -10.59 21.30 19.63
C VAL A 257 -10.40 19.95 20.31
N THR A 258 -11.47 19.15 20.41
CA THR A 258 -11.43 17.80 20.98
C THR A 258 -11.15 16.74 19.92
N ARG A 259 -11.35 17.04 18.63
CA ARG A 259 -11.04 16.18 17.48
C ARG A 259 -9.81 16.67 16.69
N GLN A 260 -8.64 16.57 17.32
CA GLN A 260 -7.35 17.01 16.73
C GLN A 260 -6.72 15.97 15.80
N HIS A 261 -7.11 14.70 15.91
CA HIS A 261 -6.49 13.64 15.12
C HIS A 261 -7.00 13.58 13.68
N THR A 262 -8.29 13.84 13.43
CA THR A 262 -8.91 13.79 12.10
C THR A 262 -9.78 15.02 11.83
N PRO A 263 -9.84 15.51 10.57
CA PRO A 263 -9.00 15.12 9.44
C PRO A 263 -7.56 15.63 9.60
N LYS A 264 -6.64 15.11 8.78
CA LYS A 264 -5.31 15.69 8.57
C LYS A 264 -5.41 16.85 7.56
N ILE A 265 -4.48 17.78 7.65
CA ILE A 265 -4.31 18.86 6.67
C ILE A 265 -2.92 18.75 6.06
N ALA A 266 -2.85 18.78 4.74
CA ALA A 266 -1.62 18.73 3.97
C ALA A 266 -1.66 19.75 2.83
N PHE A 267 -0.48 20.20 2.40
CA PHE A 267 -0.34 21.04 1.23
C PHE A 267 0.63 20.42 0.23
N VAL A 268 0.34 20.62 -1.05
CA VAL A 268 1.01 20.00 -2.18
C VAL A 268 1.65 21.02 -3.11
N ALA A 269 2.77 20.65 -3.73
CA ALA A 269 3.43 21.45 -4.75
C ALA A 269 4.06 20.54 -5.82
N PRO A 270 4.32 21.06 -7.04
CA PRO A 270 5.15 20.38 -8.01
C PRO A 270 6.54 20.03 -7.45
N PRO A 271 7.24 19.04 -8.05
CA PRO A 271 8.63 18.74 -7.72
C PRO A 271 9.50 19.99 -7.74
N SER A 272 10.38 20.10 -6.75
CA SER A 272 11.36 21.18 -6.67
C SER A 272 12.56 20.73 -5.84
N ASN A 273 13.75 21.24 -6.17
CA ASN A 273 14.97 20.94 -5.42
C ASN A 273 14.87 21.45 -3.97
N TYR A 274 15.21 20.62 -2.99
CA TYR A 274 15.32 21.04 -1.59
C TYR A 274 16.39 20.25 -0.82
N THR A 275 16.76 20.76 0.35
CA THR A 275 17.61 20.04 1.30
C THR A 275 16.72 19.48 2.41
N SER A 276 16.78 18.17 2.62
CA SER A 276 15.99 17.49 3.65
C SER A 276 16.48 17.86 5.07
N SER A 277 15.71 17.46 6.08
CA SER A 277 16.11 17.63 7.49
C SER A 277 17.37 16.84 7.89
N SER A 278 17.74 15.80 7.12
CA SER A 278 19.01 15.07 7.30
C SER A 278 20.20 15.72 6.58
N GLY A 279 19.96 16.78 5.81
CA GLY A 279 20.98 17.45 4.99
C GLY A 279 21.18 16.84 3.60
N LYS A 280 20.41 15.79 3.23
CA LYS A 280 20.43 15.21 1.89
C LYS A 280 19.77 16.16 0.89
N THR A 281 20.41 16.36 -0.26
CA THR A 281 19.77 17.08 -1.38
C THR A 281 18.79 16.14 -2.06
N VAL A 282 17.55 16.62 -2.22
CA VAL A 282 16.50 15.98 -3.02
C VAL A 282 16.28 16.85 -4.24
N THR A 283 16.31 16.22 -5.41
CA THR A 283 16.19 16.88 -6.71
C THR A 283 14.79 16.74 -7.28
N GLU A 284 14.46 17.58 -8.26
CA GLU A 284 13.19 17.51 -8.99
C GLU A 284 12.92 16.13 -9.60
N SER A 285 13.96 15.41 -10.04
CA SER A 285 13.82 14.06 -10.61
C SER A 285 13.61 12.96 -9.57
N ASP A 286 13.81 13.23 -8.28
CA ASP A 286 13.65 12.23 -7.23
C ASP A 286 12.21 12.12 -6.73
N THR A 287 11.32 13.02 -7.15
CA THR A 287 9.95 13.13 -6.62
C THR A 287 8.95 13.48 -7.72
N ASP A 288 7.75 12.89 -7.66
CA ASP A 288 6.63 13.28 -8.54
C ASP A 288 5.81 14.45 -7.96
N ILE A 289 5.79 14.59 -6.64
CA ILE A 289 5.05 15.62 -5.90
C ILE A 289 5.73 15.94 -4.58
N LEU A 290 5.69 17.20 -4.15
CA LEU A 290 6.04 17.60 -2.80
C LEU A 290 4.79 17.65 -1.93
N VAL A 291 4.79 16.93 -0.81
CA VAL A 291 3.71 16.99 0.19
C VAL A 291 4.27 17.33 1.56
N ARG A 292 3.55 18.20 2.28
CA ARG A 292 3.82 18.56 3.67
C ARG A 292 2.52 18.46 4.46
N ALA A 293 2.53 17.66 5.53
CA ALA A 293 1.34 17.38 6.31
C ALA A 293 1.50 17.78 7.78
N LEU A 294 0.42 18.25 8.38
CA LEU A 294 0.37 18.55 9.81
C LEU A 294 -0.35 17.43 10.57
N SER A 295 0.11 17.18 11.79
CA SER A 295 -0.53 16.28 12.74
C SER A 295 -0.44 16.89 14.14
N MET A 296 -1.57 16.89 14.86
CA MET A 296 -1.66 17.47 16.21
C MET A 296 -1.16 18.93 16.26
N GLY A 297 -1.54 19.73 15.26
CA GLY A 297 -1.21 21.16 15.18
C GLY A 297 0.25 21.49 14.86
N LYS A 298 1.05 20.54 14.38
CA LYS A 298 2.46 20.75 14.00
C LYS A 298 2.78 20.08 12.66
N LEU A 299 3.72 20.65 11.90
CA LEU A 299 4.29 20.03 10.72
C LEU A 299 4.99 18.73 11.10
N HIS A 300 4.61 17.65 10.43
CA HIS A 300 5.20 16.33 10.63
C HIS A 300 6.63 16.31 10.06
N HIS A 301 7.54 15.62 10.76
CA HIS A 301 8.97 15.60 10.41
C HIS A 301 9.31 14.76 9.16
N ALA A 302 8.38 13.89 8.77
CA ALA A 302 8.41 13.02 7.59
C ALA A 302 6.97 12.96 7.04
N MET A 303 6.39 11.77 6.87
CA MET A 303 4.96 11.59 6.57
C MET A 303 4.27 10.61 7.52
N MET A 304 2.98 10.80 7.77
CA MET A 304 2.15 9.81 8.46
C MET A 304 1.79 8.71 7.46
N GLY A 305 2.03 7.43 7.78
CA GLY A 305 1.72 6.33 6.85
C GLY A 305 0.28 6.33 6.31
N THR A 306 -0.72 6.66 7.13
CA THR A 306 -2.12 6.80 6.66
C THR A 306 -2.34 7.99 5.72
N ALA A 307 -1.60 9.09 5.90
CA ALA A 307 -1.63 10.20 4.96
C ALA A 307 -0.87 9.87 3.67
N ALA A 308 0.17 9.01 3.72
CA ALA A 308 0.81 8.49 2.51
C ALA A 308 -0.16 7.66 1.65
N VAL A 309 -1.02 6.86 2.29
CA VAL A 309 -2.15 6.19 1.60
C VAL A 309 -3.08 7.23 0.97
N ALA A 310 -3.51 8.25 1.72
CA ALA A 310 -4.36 9.32 1.19
C ALA A 310 -3.73 10.03 -0.02
N ILE A 311 -2.42 10.30 0.01
CA ILE A 311 -1.66 10.91 -1.10
C ILE A 311 -1.69 9.98 -2.31
N GLY A 312 -1.33 8.70 -2.13
CA GLY A 312 -1.30 7.72 -3.21
C GLY A 312 -2.68 7.52 -3.85
N THR A 313 -3.73 7.41 -3.03
CA THR A 313 -5.10 7.29 -3.52
C THR A 313 -5.55 8.55 -4.27
N ALA A 314 -5.28 9.74 -3.73
CA ALA A 314 -5.64 10.99 -4.41
C ALA A 314 -4.90 11.15 -5.75
N ALA A 315 -3.59 10.87 -5.79
CA ALA A 315 -2.77 10.97 -7.00
C ALA A 315 -3.20 9.99 -8.11
N ALA A 316 -3.74 8.83 -7.73
CA ALA A 316 -4.28 7.84 -8.66
C ALA A 316 -5.63 8.26 -9.30
N ILE A 317 -6.29 9.31 -8.79
CA ILE A 317 -7.61 9.75 -9.24
C ILE A 317 -7.49 11.04 -10.05
N PRO A 318 -7.76 11.02 -11.36
CA PRO A 318 -7.66 12.20 -12.21
C PRO A 318 -8.58 13.33 -11.76
N GLY A 319 -8.02 14.52 -11.58
CA GLY A 319 -8.78 15.73 -11.24
C GLY A 319 -8.74 16.14 -9.77
N THR A 320 -8.05 15.40 -8.90
CA THR A 320 -7.71 15.86 -7.54
C THR A 320 -6.53 16.86 -7.55
N LEU A 321 -6.29 17.57 -6.45
CA LEU A 321 -5.12 18.45 -6.32
C LEU A 321 -3.80 17.67 -6.18
N GLY A 322 -2.89 17.86 -7.15
CA GLY A 322 -1.60 17.19 -7.28
C GLY A 322 -1.28 16.85 -8.75
N PRO A 323 -0.12 16.27 -9.10
CA PRO A 323 0.08 15.66 -10.40
C PRO A 323 -0.83 14.43 -10.46
N ALA A 324 -2.02 14.64 -11.01
CA ALA A 324 -2.92 13.56 -11.39
C ALA A 324 -2.33 12.83 -12.59
N VAL A 325 -2.50 11.50 -12.63
CA VAL A 325 -2.40 10.77 -13.90
C VAL A 325 -3.40 11.41 -14.87
N GLU A 326 -2.92 11.91 -16.01
CA GLU A 326 -3.76 12.55 -17.03
C GLU A 326 -5.01 11.72 -17.30
N ALA A 327 -6.19 12.33 -17.33
CA ALA A 327 -7.46 11.61 -17.54
C ALA A 327 -7.45 10.80 -18.85
N SER A 328 -6.69 11.27 -19.84
CA SER A 328 -6.46 10.55 -21.10
C SER A 328 -5.66 9.24 -20.92
N ILE A 329 -4.73 9.19 -19.97
CA ILE A 329 -3.96 7.99 -19.60
C ILE A 329 -4.88 7.02 -18.85
N VAL A 330 -5.66 7.49 -17.87
CA VAL A 330 -6.60 6.64 -17.14
C VAL A 330 -7.65 6.04 -18.08
N LEU A 331 -8.17 6.81 -19.04
CA LEU A 331 -9.07 6.28 -20.06
C LEU A 331 -8.40 5.18 -20.91
N LYS A 332 -7.13 5.35 -21.30
CA LYS A 332 -6.38 4.31 -22.02
C LYS A 332 -6.19 3.06 -21.16
N GLN A 333 -5.85 3.21 -19.88
CA GLN A 333 -5.70 2.10 -18.93
C GLN A 333 -7.02 1.33 -18.76
N MET A 334 -8.14 2.04 -18.61
CA MET A 334 -9.47 1.42 -18.53
C MET A 334 -9.85 0.69 -19.81
N GLN A 335 -9.54 1.25 -20.99
CA GLN A 335 -9.76 0.56 -22.28
C GLN A 335 -8.91 -0.72 -22.40
N ILE A 336 -7.66 -0.68 -21.96
CA ILE A 336 -6.75 -1.84 -21.95
C ILE A 336 -7.32 -2.92 -21.03
N LEU A 337 -7.68 -2.57 -19.79
CA LEU A 337 -8.22 -3.50 -18.82
C LEU A 337 -9.56 -4.09 -19.26
N ALA A 338 -10.50 -3.28 -19.74
CA ALA A 338 -11.80 -3.74 -20.24
C ALA A 338 -11.64 -4.73 -21.41
N THR A 339 -10.72 -4.44 -22.34
CA THR A 339 -10.39 -5.34 -23.44
C THR A 339 -9.80 -6.65 -22.94
N ALA A 340 -8.89 -6.59 -21.95
CA ALA A 340 -8.25 -7.76 -21.38
C ALA A 340 -9.22 -8.64 -20.58
N SER A 341 -10.12 -8.04 -19.80
CA SER A 341 -11.19 -8.76 -19.09
C SER A 341 -12.15 -9.44 -20.07
N SER A 342 -12.54 -8.77 -21.14
CA SER A 342 -13.37 -9.37 -22.20
C SER A 342 -12.66 -10.54 -22.88
N LYS A 343 -11.36 -10.39 -23.17
CA LYS A 343 -10.53 -11.49 -23.68
C LYS A 343 -10.50 -12.63 -22.69
N MET A 344 -10.17 -12.39 -21.42
CA MET A 344 -10.12 -13.41 -20.36
C MET A 344 -11.38 -14.27 -20.31
N VAL A 345 -12.56 -13.64 -20.34
CA VAL A 345 -13.85 -14.35 -20.38
C VAL A 345 -13.97 -15.20 -21.65
N ASN A 346 -13.59 -14.65 -22.80
CA ASN A 346 -13.59 -15.40 -24.06
C ASN A 346 -12.62 -16.60 -24.01
N GLY A 347 -11.40 -16.41 -23.50
CA GLY A 347 -10.45 -17.51 -23.30
C GLY A 347 -11.01 -18.60 -22.41
N GLN A 348 -11.63 -18.24 -21.29
CA GLN A 348 -12.28 -19.19 -20.38
C GLN A 348 -13.43 -19.95 -21.05
N VAL A 349 -14.25 -19.26 -21.86
CA VAL A 349 -15.33 -19.90 -22.62
C VAL A 349 -14.78 -20.88 -23.66
N LEU A 350 -13.73 -20.49 -24.38
CA LEU A 350 -13.08 -21.36 -25.38
C LEU A 350 -12.42 -22.58 -24.72
N ASP A 351 -11.82 -22.41 -23.54
CA ASP A 351 -11.24 -23.50 -22.73
C ASP A 351 -12.32 -24.52 -22.35
N LEU A 352 -13.43 -24.05 -21.74
CA LEU A 352 -14.59 -24.89 -21.39
C LEU A 352 -15.21 -25.60 -22.61
N GLN A 353 -15.29 -24.92 -23.75
CA GLN A 353 -15.82 -25.52 -24.99
C GLN A 353 -14.89 -26.57 -25.60
N SER A 354 -13.62 -26.57 -25.22
CA SER A 354 -12.58 -27.47 -25.71
C SER A 354 -12.38 -28.68 -24.80
N GLU A 355 -12.99 -28.71 -23.62
CA GLU A 355 -13.03 -29.91 -22.77
C GLU A 355 -13.60 -31.12 -23.54
N GLY A 356 -12.89 -32.25 -23.47
CA GLY A 356 -13.27 -33.46 -24.19
C GLY A 356 -12.99 -33.42 -25.70
N LYS A 357 -12.30 -32.39 -26.20
CA LYS A 357 -11.93 -32.23 -27.61
C LYS A 357 -10.43 -32.13 -27.76
N LYS A 358 -9.90 -32.73 -28.84
CA LYS A 358 -8.55 -32.47 -29.31
C LYS A 358 -8.53 -31.18 -30.11
N ILE A 359 -7.89 -30.15 -29.58
CA ILE A 359 -7.64 -28.90 -30.29
C ILE A 359 -6.19 -28.86 -30.78
N ASP A 360 -5.93 -28.11 -31.84
CA ASP A 360 -4.57 -27.92 -32.34
C ASP A 360 -3.82 -26.83 -31.54
N GLN A 361 -2.51 -26.69 -31.80
CA GLN A 361 -1.67 -25.71 -31.12
C GLN A 361 -2.19 -24.28 -31.29
N GLN A 362 -2.70 -23.93 -32.47
CA GLN A 362 -3.17 -22.58 -32.77
C GLN A 362 -4.41 -22.22 -31.94
N ALA A 363 -5.34 -23.17 -31.80
CA ALA A 363 -6.49 -23.02 -30.93
C ALA A 363 -6.08 -22.92 -29.45
N LEU A 364 -5.14 -23.74 -28.99
CA LEU A 364 -4.64 -23.70 -27.60
C LEU A 364 -3.93 -22.38 -27.28
N GLU A 365 -3.09 -21.89 -28.18
CA GLU A 365 -2.48 -20.56 -28.07
C GLU A 365 -3.52 -19.45 -28.02
N THR A 366 -4.58 -19.55 -28.83
CA THR A 366 -5.67 -18.57 -28.84
C THR A 366 -6.38 -18.55 -27.48
N ILE A 367 -6.63 -19.71 -26.87
CA ILE A 367 -7.20 -19.80 -25.53
C ILE A 367 -6.27 -19.11 -24.53
N HIS A 368 -4.99 -19.49 -24.48
CA HIS A 368 -4.05 -19.04 -23.46
C HIS A 368 -3.74 -17.54 -23.57
N ARG A 369 -3.62 -17.03 -24.80
CA ARG A 369 -3.48 -15.59 -25.09
C ARG A 369 -4.70 -14.78 -24.69
N ASN A 370 -5.88 -15.39 -24.74
CA ASN A 370 -7.14 -14.79 -24.29
C ASN A 370 -7.51 -15.20 -22.86
N LYS A 371 -6.66 -15.87 -22.08
CA LYS A 371 -6.93 -16.22 -20.67
C LYS A 371 -6.03 -15.35 -19.77
N THR A 372 -5.27 -15.94 -18.86
CA THR A 372 -4.32 -15.22 -17.99
C THR A 372 -3.28 -14.43 -18.80
N GLY A 373 -2.93 -14.89 -20.01
CA GLY A 373 -2.00 -14.17 -20.89
C GLY A 373 -2.51 -12.78 -21.29
N ALA A 374 -3.83 -12.58 -21.38
CA ALA A 374 -4.43 -11.28 -21.66
C ALA A 374 -4.22 -10.29 -20.50
N LEU A 375 -4.36 -10.76 -19.25
CA LEU A 375 -4.17 -9.93 -18.05
C LEU A 375 -2.71 -9.56 -17.83
N ILE A 376 -1.79 -10.50 -18.03
CA ILE A 376 -0.34 -10.24 -17.95
C ILE A 376 0.05 -9.15 -18.97
N SER A 377 -0.42 -9.29 -20.22
CA SER A 377 -0.18 -8.28 -21.25
C SER A 377 -0.83 -6.93 -20.90
N ALA A 378 -2.01 -6.93 -20.29
CA ALA A 378 -2.71 -5.71 -19.89
C ALA A 378 -1.95 -4.92 -18.82
N ALA A 379 -1.43 -5.61 -17.80
CA ALA A 379 -0.66 -4.98 -16.72
C ALA A 379 0.55 -4.21 -17.27
N ILE A 380 1.31 -4.84 -18.18
CA ILE A 380 2.46 -4.23 -18.85
C ILE A 380 2.03 -3.02 -19.69
N MET A 381 0.95 -3.16 -20.46
CA MET A 381 0.47 -2.09 -21.34
C MET A 381 -0.12 -0.91 -20.57
N MET A 382 -0.74 -1.15 -19.42
CA MET A 382 -1.28 -0.09 -18.55
C MET A 382 -0.17 0.77 -17.95
N ALA A 383 0.98 0.18 -17.60
CA ALA A 383 2.17 0.93 -17.21
C ALA A 383 2.80 1.66 -18.41
N ALA A 384 2.88 0.98 -19.57
CA ALA A 384 3.46 1.56 -20.78
C ALA A 384 2.78 2.87 -21.21
N VAL A 385 1.44 2.95 -21.12
CA VAL A 385 0.70 4.17 -21.49
C VAL A 385 0.81 5.31 -20.48
N THR A 386 1.38 5.05 -19.29
CA THR A 386 1.69 6.07 -18.28
C THR A 386 3.04 6.73 -18.54
N ILE A 387 3.99 5.94 -19.06
CA ILE A 387 5.39 6.36 -19.23
C ILE A 387 5.66 6.88 -20.64
N PHE A 388 5.07 6.25 -21.67
CA PHE A 388 5.43 6.49 -23.06
C PHE A 388 4.30 7.17 -23.84
N GLU A 389 4.68 8.09 -24.73
CA GLU A 389 3.74 8.72 -25.67
C GLU A 389 3.26 7.72 -26.73
N GLY A 390 2.08 7.96 -27.31
CA GLY A 390 1.42 6.99 -28.20
C GLY A 390 2.20 6.62 -29.48
N THR A 391 3.19 7.42 -29.87
CA THR A 391 4.07 7.18 -31.03
C THR A 391 5.40 6.53 -30.66
N ASP A 392 5.66 6.29 -29.38
CA ASP A 392 6.91 5.71 -28.90
C ASP A 392 7.06 4.24 -29.33
N LEU A 393 8.26 3.86 -29.76
CA LEU A 393 8.59 2.49 -30.16
C LEU A 393 8.67 1.53 -28.96
N ALA A 394 8.75 2.05 -27.74
CA ALA A 394 8.63 1.30 -26.51
C ALA A 394 7.29 0.57 -26.39
N ILE A 395 6.18 1.21 -26.80
CA ILE A 395 4.83 0.65 -26.69
C ILE A 395 4.65 -0.66 -27.47
N PRO A 396 4.98 -0.75 -28.78
CA PRO A 396 4.89 -2.01 -29.49
C PRO A 396 5.88 -3.06 -28.94
N LYS A 397 7.03 -2.65 -28.39
CA LYS A 397 7.99 -3.58 -27.77
C LYS A 397 7.51 -4.16 -26.45
N LEU A 398 6.92 -3.35 -25.58
CA LEU A 398 6.27 -3.83 -24.35
C LEU A 398 5.04 -4.69 -24.65
N ARG A 399 4.36 -4.44 -25.76
CA ARG A 399 3.27 -5.30 -26.24
C ARG A 399 3.78 -6.67 -26.68
N GLU A 400 4.85 -6.71 -27.47
CA GLU A 400 5.52 -7.94 -27.91
C GLU A 400 5.98 -8.75 -26.70
N PHE A 401 6.64 -8.08 -25.75
CA PHE A 401 7.06 -8.65 -24.47
C PHE A 401 5.88 -9.27 -23.70
N GLY A 402 4.84 -8.49 -23.44
CA GLY A 402 3.67 -8.93 -22.67
C GLY A 402 2.92 -10.10 -23.30
N GLN A 403 2.84 -10.14 -24.63
CA GLN A 403 2.22 -11.24 -25.36
C GLN A 403 3.06 -12.53 -25.34
N ALA A 404 4.39 -12.41 -25.37
CA ALA A 404 5.30 -13.54 -25.31
C ALA A 404 5.32 -14.13 -23.90
N ILE A 405 5.53 -13.29 -22.87
CA ILE A 405 5.63 -13.75 -21.48
C ILE A 405 4.29 -14.26 -20.93
N GLY A 406 3.17 -13.65 -21.33
CA GLY A 406 1.84 -14.12 -20.94
C GLY A 406 1.50 -15.49 -21.50
N LEU A 407 2.02 -15.84 -22.69
CA LEU A 407 1.88 -17.18 -23.24
C LEU A 407 2.87 -18.16 -22.61
N ALA A 408 4.14 -17.74 -22.44
CA ALA A 408 5.17 -18.55 -21.79
C ALA A 408 4.75 -19.01 -20.39
N PHE A 409 4.16 -18.10 -19.60
CA PHE A 409 3.60 -18.40 -18.28
C PHE A 409 2.63 -19.58 -18.32
N GLN A 410 1.71 -19.58 -19.30
CA GLN A 410 0.70 -20.63 -19.39
C GLN A 410 1.26 -21.96 -19.89
N VAL A 411 2.23 -21.92 -20.82
CA VAL A 411 2.94 -23.14 -21.26
C VAL A 411 3.72 -23.75 -20.09
N GLN A 412 4.35 -22.90 -19.27
CA GLN A 412 5.06 -23.32 -18.08
C GLN A 412 4.12 -23.91 -17.01
N ASP A 413 2.93 -23.34 -16.83
CA ASP A 413 1.89 -23.87 -15.91
C ASP A 413 1.48 -25.30 -16.33
N ASP A 414 1.17 -25.50 -17.62
CA ASP A 414 0.87 -26.82 -18.18
C ASP A 414 2.03 -27.83 -18.00
N ILE A 415 3.29 -27.38 -18.09
CA ILE A 415 4.48 -28.22 -17.85
C ILE A 415 4.59 -28.60 -16.37
N LEU A 416 4.38 -27.63 -15.48
CA LEU A 416 4.47 -27.83 -14.04
C LEU A 416 3.37 -28.78 -13.53
N ASP A 417 2.16 -28.70 -14.07
CA ASP A 417 1.07 -29.64 -13.76
C ASP A 417 1.50 -31.10 -14.02
N ILE A 418 2.19 -31.36 -15.14
CA ILE A 418 2.67 -32.72 -15.46
C ILE A 418 3.86 -33.15 -14.58
N ILE A 419 4.83 -32.27 -14.34
CA ILE A 419 6.04 -32.61 -13.58
C ILE A 419 5.73 -32.80 -12.09
N SER A 420 4.88 -31.94 -11.51
CA SER A 420 4.49 -32.00 -10.10
C SER A 420 3.67 -33.26 -9.78
N ASP A 421 2.76 -33.67 -10.65
CA ASP A 421 2.04 -34.95 -10.53
C ASP A 421 3.01 -36.15 -10.55
N THR A 422 4.11 -36.06 -11.30
CA THR A 422 5.10 -37.14 -11.43
C THR A 422 5.97 -37.29 -10.16
N ASP A 423 6.31 -36.19 -9.49
CA ASP A 423 7.13 -36.19 -8.26
C ASP A 423 6.32 -36.61 -7.01
N VAL A 424 5.01 -36.34 -6.98
CA VAL A 424 4.10 -36.78 -5.90
C VAL A 424 3.73 -38.27 -6.04
N LEU A 425 3.62 -38.78 -7.26
CA LEU A 425 3.29 -40.19 -7.56
C LEU A 425 4.54 -41.04 -7.78
N GLY A 426 5.28 -41.30 -6.71
CA GLY A 426 6.38 -42.28 -6.71
C GLY A 426 5.96 -43.63 -7.30
N LYS A 427 6.33 -43.88 -8.58
CA LYS A 427 6.18 -45.12 -9.35
C LYS A 427 4.74 -45.63 -9.60
N THR A 428 4.11 -45.10 -10.65
CA THR A 428 3.71 -45.90 -11.83
C THR A 428 3.30 -44.95 -12.96
N ALA A 429 4.08 -44.90 -14.04
CA ALA A 429 3.61 -44.37 -15.31
C ALA A 429 2.42 -45.23 -15.78
N GLY A 430 1.26 -44.62 -15.98
CA GLY A 430 0.12 -45.27 -16.64
C GLY A 430 -1.23 -45.30 -15.91
N LYS A 431 -1.52 -44.34 -15.02
CA LYS A 431 -2.90 -44.09 -14.57
C LYS A 431 -3.13 -42.59 -14.40
N ASP A 432 -3.41 -41.93 -15.52
CA ASP A 432 -4.52 -40.98 -15.69
C ASP A 432 -4.47 -40.41 -17.12
N GLU A 433 -4.70 -41.28 -18.12
CA GLU A 433 -5.14 -40.88 -19.47
C GLU A 433 -6.60 -40.39 -19.48
N GLN A 434 -7.10 -39.86 -18.36
CA GLN A 434 -8.48 -39.41 -18.17
C GLN A 434 -8.60 -37.93 -17.79
N VAL A 435 -7.63 -37.11 -18.16
CA VAL A 435 -7.88 -35.68 -18.32
C VAL A 435 -7.90 -35.41 -19.83
N GLU A 436 -9.09 -35.41 -20.43
CA GLU A 436 -9.31 -35.00 -21.84
C GLU A 436 -9.12 -33.48 -22.03
N LYS A 437 -8.12 -32.89 -21.38
CA LYS A 437 -7.75 -31.48 -21.50
C LYS A 437 -6.56 -31.39 -22.43
N SER A 438 -6.68 -30.55 -23.47
CA SER A 438 -5.59 -30.31 -24.42
C SER A 438 -4.56 -29.38 -23.77
N THR A 439 -3.47 -29.93 -23.25
CA THR A 439 -2.32 -29.17 -22.71
C THR A 439 -1.15 -29.16 -23.71
N TYR A 440 -0.19 -28.25 -23.53
CA TYR A 440 1.00 -28.23 -24.39
C TYR A 440 1.78 -29.55 -24.33
N PRO A 441 2.11 -30.13 -23.16
CA PRO A 441 2.78 -31.43 -23.11
C PRO A 441 1.99 -32.56 -23.79
N ALA A 442 0.65 -32.56 -23.68
CA ALA A 442 -0.20 -33.56 -24.34
C ALA A 442 -0.20 -33.42 -25.87
N LEU A 443 -0.03 -32.19 -26.38
CA LEU A 443 -0.09 -31.89 -27.81
C LEU A 443 1.25 -32.12 -28.53
N MET A 444 2.37 -31.69 -27.94
CA MET A 444 3.69 -31.72 -28.59
C MET A 444 4.73 -32.59 -27.90
N GLY A 445 4.45 -33.09 -26.69
CA GLY A 445 5.42 -33.78 -25.84
C GLY A 445 6.10 -32.81 -24.87
N LEU A 446 6.56 -33.35 -23.72
CA LEU A 446 7.15 -32.56 -22.64
C LEU A 446 8.41 -31.79 -23.07
N GLU A 447 9.33 -32.46 -23.79
CA GLU A 447 10.57 -31.84 -24.27
C GLU A 447 10.28 -30.69 -25.26
N GLN A 448 9.31 -30.89 -26.15
CA GLN A 448 8.90 -29.88 -27.13
C GLN A 448 8.16 -28.73 -26.45
N ALA A 449 7.33 -28.98 -25.44
CA ALA A 449 6.67 -27.94 -24.65
C ALA A 449 7.69 -27.09 -23.90
N GLN A 450 8.73 -27.71 -23.30
CA GLN A 450 9.84 -26.99 -22.66
C GLN A 450 10.62 -26.13 -23.66
N ALA A 451 10.93 -26.68 -24.84
CA ALA A 451 11.58 -25.92 -25.90
C ALA A 451 10.71 -24.74 -26.39
N TYR A 452 9.38 -24.93 -26.45
CA TYR A 452 8.44 -23.89 -26.84
C TYR A 452 8.33 -22.78 -25.78
N ALA A 453 8.29 -23.13 -24.49
CA ALA A 453 8.37 -22.16 -23.40
C ALA A 453 9.66 -21.34 -23.50
N GLN A 454 10.82 -21.98 -23.68
CA GLN A 454 12.10 -21.30 -23.87
C GLN A 454 12.06 -20.34 -25.06
N GLN A 455 11.50 -20.75 -26.20
CA GLN A 455 11.38 -19.89 -27.37
C GLN A 455 10.54 -18.63 -27.09
N LEU A 456 9.45 -18.75 -26.33
CA LEU A 456 8.62 -17.60 -25.94
C LEU A 456 9.35 -16.68 -24.95
N HIS A 457 10.14 -17.25 -24.04
CA HIS A 457 11.03 -16.47 -23.16
C HIS A 457 12.08 -15.68 -23.96
N ASP A 458 12.72 -16.32 -24.94
CA ASP A 458 13.70 -15.66 -25.80
C ASP A 458 13.04 -14.52 -26.61
N GLN A 459 11.80 -14.70 -27.08
CA GLN A 459 11.02 -13.64 -27.72
C GLN A 459 10.75 -12.46 -26.78
N ALA A 460 10.37 -12.75 -25.54
CA ALA A 460 10.15 -11.73 -24.51
C ALA A 460 11.44 -10.93 -24.26
N ILE A 461 12.58 -11.61 -24.04
CA ILE A 461 13.88 -10.96 -23.82
C ILE A 461 14.30 -10.13 -25.05
N ASN A 462 14.11 -10.67 -26.26
CA ASN A 462 14.44 -9.94 -27.49
C ASN A 462 13.63 -8.65 -27.66
N ALA A 463 12.37 -8.64 -27.19
CA ALA A 463 11.57 -7.41 -27.16
C ALA A 463 12.12 -6.39 -26.15
N LEU A 464 12.66 -6.85 -25.02
CA LEU A 464 13.26 -6.01 -23.99
C LEU A 464 14.62 -5.41 -24.38
N ASN A 465 15.35 -6.00 -25.35
CA ASN A 465 16.62 -5.45 -25.84
C ASN A 465 16.52 -3.99 -26.31
N HIS A 466 15.32 -3.52 -26.67
CA HIS A 466 15.05 -2.13 -27.01
C HIS A 466 15.34 -1.15 -25.85
N PHE A 467 15.18 -1.59 -24.60
CA PHE A 467 15.31 -0.79 -23.39
C PHE A 467 16.71 -0.86 -22.76
N GLU A 468 17.62 -1.62 -23.36
CA GLU A 468 18.99 -1.82 -22.86
C GLU A 468 19.00 -2.16 -21.35
N GLY A 469 19.85 -1.50 -20.55
CA GLY A 469 19.95 -1.74 -19.11
C GLY A 469 18.74 -1.27 -18.28
N GLN A 470 17.74 -0.62 -18.88
CA GLN A 470 16.58 -0.08 -18.14
C GLN A 470 15.47 -1.12 -17.89
N ALA A 471 15.59 -2.33 -18.45
CA ALA A 471 14.60 -3.40 -18.30
C ALA A 471 15.08 -4.54 -17.36
N GLU A 472 16.04 -4.28 -16.47
CA GLU A 472 16.66 -5.33 -15.64
C GLU A 472 15.64 -6.10 -14.78
N GLU A 473 14.70 -5.41 -14.14
CA GLU A 473 13.65 -6.05 -13.33
C GLU A 473 12.73 -6.93 -14.19
N LEU A 474 12.33 -6.46 -15.38
CA LEU A 474 11.52 -7.24 -16.31
C LEU A 474 12.28 -8.47 -16.84
N MET A 475 13.59 -8.36 -17.04
CA MET A 475 14.45 -9.49 -17.39
C MET A 475 14.53 -10.50 -16.24
N GLN A 476 14.69 -10.04 -14.99
CA GLN A 476 14.72 -10.91 -13.81
C GLN A 476 13.39 -11.66 -13.62
N ILE A 477 12.25 -10.99 -13.76
CA ILE A 477 10.91 -11.62 -13.70
C ILE A 477 10.77 -12.68 -14.80
N THR A 478 11.24 -12.37 -16.02
CA THR A 478 11.19 -13.30 -17.14
C THR A 478 12.02 -14.55 -16.89
N GLN A 479 13.20 -14.41 -16.30
CA GLN A 479 14.08 -15.52 -15.94
C GLN A 479 13.52 -16.34 -14.76
N PHE A 480 12.90 -15.68 -13.78
CA PHE A 480 12.23 -16.33 -12.67
C PHE A 480 11.08 -17.22 -13.17
N LEU A 481 10.25 -16.72 -14.09
CA LEU A 481 9.12 -17.48 -14.64
C LEU A 481 9.56 -18.77 -15.36
N LEU A 482 10.68 -18.73 -16.10
CA LEU A 482 11.24 -19.90 -16.78
C LEU A 482 11.80 -20.93 -15.78
N THR A 483 12.44 -20.46 -14.71
CA THR A 483 13.14 -21.30 -13.73
C THR A 483 12.27 -21.72 -12.55
N ARG A 484 11.01 -21.27 -12.53
CA ARG A 484 10.02 -21.57 -11.50
C ARG A 484 9.88 -23.09 -11.32
N LYS A 485 10.15 -23.54 -10.11
CA LYS A 485 9.79 -24.88 -9.63
C LYS A 485 8.52 -24.74 -8.78
N SER A 486 7.68 -25.78 -8.80
CA SER A 486 6.40 -25.87 -8.07
C SER A 486 6.51 -25.34 -6.65
#